data_AF-A0A422NQK9-F1
#
_entry.id   AF-A0A422NQK9-F1
#
_cell.length_a   1.000
_cell.length_b   1.000
_cell.length_c   1.000
_cell.angle_alpha   90.00
_cell.angle_beta   90.00
_cell.angle_gamma   90.00
#
_symmetry.space_group_name_H-M   'P 1'
#
loop_
_entity.id
_entity.type
_entity.pdbx_description
1 polymer ?
#
loop_
_entity_poly.entity_id
_entity_poly.type
_entity_poly.pdbx_seq_one_letter_code
_entity_poly.pdbx_strand_id
1 'polypeptide(L)'
;MSRPRALALLLLALLAAAMLTPVAGGAAADADGDADGDASSFGHLEMLEVGDLRQMLHEKQQPFQHLRTKQELIDAIVELQKREALAERLRRQRGAGAARRQHVLRVEYCSG
;
A
#
# COMPACT_ATOMS: atom_id res chain seq x y z
N MET A 1 -1.09 41.76 -34.68
CA MET A 1 -1.61 41.53 -33.33
C MET A 1 -1.70 40.03 -33.08
N SER A 2 -0.66 39.43 -32.54
CA SER A 2 -0.51 37.97 -32.43
C SER A 2 0.24 37.62 -31.15
N ARG A 3 -0.41 37.85 -30.01
CA ARG A 3 0.06 37.39 -28.69
C ARG A 3 -0.84 36.34 -27.98
N PRO A 4 -1.68 35.52 -28.64
CA PRO A 4 -2.46 34.50 -27.93
C PRO A 4 -1.61 33.29 -27.52
N ARG A 5 -0.50 33.01 -28.22
CA ARG A 5 0.37 31.85 -27.95
C ARG A 5 1.24 32.01 -26.70
N ALA A 6 1.65 33.24 -26.37
CA ALA A 6 2.47 33.50 -25.19
C ALA A 6 1.68 33.30 -23.87
N LEU A 7 0.39 33.68 -23.86
CA LEU A 7 -0.50 33.46 -22.72
C LEU A 7 -0.80 31.98 -22.49
N ALA A 8 -1.00 31.20 -23.56
CA ALA A 8 -1.23 29.76 -23.46
C ALA A 8 -0.02 29.02 -22.89
N LEU A 9 1.21 29.40 -23.28
CA LEU A 9 2.43 28.82 -22.73
C LEU A 9 2.66 29.20 -21.27
N LEU A 10 2.31 30.43 -20.87
CA LEU A 10 2.45 30.90 -19.50
C LEU A 10 1.46 30.20 -18.56
N LEU A 11 0.22 29.97 -19.01
CA LEU A 11 -0.79 29.18 -18.27
C LEU A 11 -0.37 27.72 -18.11
N LEU A 12 0.21 27.11 -19.15
CA LEU A 12 0.65 25.72 -19.09
C LEU A 12 1.86 25.53 -18.16
N ALA A 13 2.77 26.50 -18.13
CA ALA A 13 3.88 26.53 -17.19
C ALA A 13 3.40 26.70 -15.73
N LEU A 14 2.38 27.53 -15.49
CA LEU A 14 1.79 27.70 -14.16
C LEU A 14 1.10 26.42 -13.65
N LEU A 15 0.42 25.70 -14.54
CA LEU A 15 -0.23 24.42 -14.24
C LEU A 15 0.79 23.30 -13.96
N ALA A 16 1.91 23.29 -14.69
CA ALA A 16 3.01 22.36 -14.43
C ALA A 16 3.68 22.62 -13.08
N ALA A 17 3.87 23.90 -12.70
CA ALA A 17 4.43 24.27 -11.40
C ALA A 17 3.50 23.90 -10.22
N ALA A 18 2.18 23.96 -10.42
CA ALA A 18 1.20 23.57 -9.40
C ALA A 18 1.17 22.05 -9.12
N MET A 19 1.62 21.22 -10.06
CA MET A 19 1.76 19.77 -9.84
C MET A 19 3.07 19.39 -9.14
N LEU A 20 4.04 20.32 -9.06
CA LEU A 20 5.34 20.11 -8.42
C LEU A 20 5.50 20.84 -7.09
N THR A 21 4.49 21.53 -6.56
CA THR A 21 4.57 22.05 -5.20
C THR A 21 4.41 20.90 -4.20
N PRO A 22 5.48 20.53 -3.46
CA PRO A 22 5.29 19.69 -2.29
C PRO A 22 4.54 20.56 -1.31
N VAL A 23 3.35 20.14 -0.90
CA VAL A 23 2.72 20.69 0.29
C VAL A 23 3.66 20.40 1.45
N ALA A 24 4.49 21.37 1.80
CA ALA A 24 5.22 21.44 3.05
C ALA A 24 4.18 21.64 4.16
N GLY A 25 3.47 20.56 4.48
CA GLY A 25 2.57 20.42 5.59
C GLY A 25 3.09 19.31 6.48
N GLY A 26 3.83 19.68 7.53
CA GLY A 26 4.20 18.80 8.64
C GLY A 26 5.48 18.00 8.43
N ALA A 27 6.61 18.59 8.80
CA ALA A 27 7.83 17.84 9.09
C ALA A 27 7.70 17.15 10.46
N ALA A 28 8.06 15.86 10.47
CA ALA A 28 8.52 14.99 11.57
C ALA A 28 7.77 13.65 11.43
N ALA A 29 8.17 12.80 10.48
CA ALA A 29 9.26 11.84 10.70
C ALA A 29 8.95 10.79 11.77
N ASP A 30 7.79 10.14 11.68
CA ASP A 30 7.76 8.70 11.95
C ASP A 30 8.27 8.02 10.68
N ALA A 31 9.58 8.10 10.51
CA ALA A 31 10.31 7.06 9.81
C ALA A 31 10.06 5.78 10.62
N ASP A 32 8.96 5.10 10.32
CA ASP A 32 8.74 3.72 10.74
C ASP A 32 9.78 2.89 9.99
N GLY A 33 10.99 2.92 10.55
CA GLY A 33 12.08 2.05 10.22
C GLY A 33 11.65 0.65 10.57
N ASP A 34 11.16 -0.08 9.57
CA ASP A 34 11.08 -1.53 9.65
C ASP A 34 11.11 -2.16 8.26
N ALA A 35 11.93 -1.60 7.37
CA ALA A 35 12.26 -2.24 6.09
C ALA A 35 13.38 -3.29 6.24
N ASP A 36 14.11 -3.30 7.36
CA ASP A 36 15.29 -4.14 7.57
C ASP A 36 15.05 -5.37 8.48
N GLY A 37 13.90 -5.48 9.16
CA GLY A 37 13.57 -6.65 9.98
C GLY A 37 13.14 -7.89 9.17
N ASP A 38 12.89 -7.73 7.87
CA ASP A 38 12.09 -8.68 7.09
C ASP A 38 12.93 -9.80 6.44
N ALA A 39 14.21 -9.55 6.11
CA ALA A 39 15.06 -10.54 5.45
C ALA A 39 15.34 -11.77 6.34
N SER A 40 15.41 -11.57 7.66
CA SER A 40 15.59 -12.67 8.63
C SER A 40 14.31 -13.51 8.78
N SER A 41 13.13 -12.89 8.62
CA SER A 41 11.85 -13.55 8.86
C SER A 41 11.57 -14.68 7.86
N PHE A 42 12.15 -14.61 6.65
CA PHE A 42 11.94 -15.59 5.57
C PHE A 42 12.94 -16.73 5.54
N GLY A 43 13.89 -16.80 6.49
CA GLY A 43 14.86 -17.91 6.55
C GLY A 43 14.19 -19.30 6.62
N HIS A 44 12.95 -19.36 7.13
CA HIS A 44 12.16 -20.59 7.12
C HIS A 44 11.80 -21.08 5.70
N LEU A 45 11.63 -20.17 4.73
CA LEU A 45 11.31 -20.53 3.34
C LEU A 45 12.48 -21.24 2.65
N GLU A 46 13.72 -20.94 3.06
CA GLU A 46 14.91 -21.64 2.57
C GLU A 46 14.94 -23.10 3.02
N MET A 47 14.31 -23.45 4.14
CA MET A 47 14.24 -24.81 4.65
C MET A 47 13.14 -25.65 3.97
N LEU A 48 12.16 -25.01 3.33
CA LEU A 48 11.02 -25.68 2.69
C LEU A 48 11.43 -26.40 1.39
N GLU A 49 10.69 -27.45 1.05
CA GLU A 49 10.87 -28.10 -0.24
C GLU A 49 10.26 -27.28 -1.38
N VAL A 50 10.73 -27.50 -2.60
CA VAL A 50 10.16 -26.85 -3.80
C VAL A 50 8.67 -27.20 -3.97
N GLY A 51 8.27 -28.40 -3.54
CA GLY A 51 6.86 -28.82 -3.52
C GLY A 51 6.00 -27.92 -2.63
N ASP A 52 6.45 -27.68 -1.40
CA ASP A 52 5.76 -26.84 -0.42
C ASP A 52 5.64 -25.40 -0.93
N LEU A 53 6.73 -24.83 -1.47
CA LEU A 53 6.72 -23.47 -2.02
C LEU A 53 5.72 -23.33 -3.18
N ARG A 54 5.64 -24.34 -4.06
CA ARG A 54 4.65 -24.35 -5.15
C ARG A 54 3.22 -24.51 -4.62
N GLN A 55 3.02 -25.34 -3.61
CA GLN A 55 1.73 -25.51 -2.98
C GLN A 55 1.25 -24.19 -2.34
N MET A 56 2.12 -23.49 -1.62
CA MET A 56 1.79 -22.17 -1.05
C MET A 56 1.37 -21.17 -2.12
N LEU A 57 2.11 -21.09 -3.24
CA LEU A 57 1.73 -20.23 -4.36
C LEU A 57 0.40 -20.66 -4.99
N HIS A 58 0.14 -21.96 -5.08
CA HIS A 58 -1.12 -22.49 -5.60
C HIS A 58 -2.32 -22.12 -4.71
N GLU A 59 -2.20 -22.30 -3.39
CA GLU A 59 -3.24 -21.95 -2.42
C GLU A 59 -3.59 -20.46 -2.47
N LYS A 60 -2.58 -19.63 -2.72
CA LYS A 60 -2.71 -18.18 -2.93
C LYS A 60 -3.12 -17.79 -4.36
N GLN A 61 -3.44 -18.77 -5.21
CA GLN A 61 -3.84 -18.60 -6.60
C GLN A 61 -2.82 -17.82 -7.45
N GLN A 62 -1.54 -17.88 -7.09
CA GLN A 62 -0.48 -17.24 -7.85
C GLN A 62 0.03 -18.16 -8.96
N PRO A 63 0.22 -17.62 -10.18
CA PRO A 63 0.87 -18.37 -11.24
C PRO A 63 2.36 -18.49 -10.94
N PHE A 64 2.88 -19.72 -10.89
CA PHE A 64 4.31 -19.99 -10.63
C PHE A 64 4.99 -20.78 -11.77
N GLN A 65 4.30 -21.02 -12.89
CA GLN A 65 4.83 -21.80 -14.02
C GLN A 65 6.06 -21.18 -14.68
N HIS A 66 6.23 -19.86 -14.52
CA HIS A 66 7.37 -19.12 -15.03
C HIS A 66 8.59 -19.15 -14.10
N LEU A 67 8.40 -19.55 -12.84
CA LEU A 67 9.44 -19.61 -11.82
C LEU A 67 10.16 -20.97 -11.91
N ARG A 68 11.44 -20.94 -12.24
CA ARG A 68 12.26 -22.12 -12.51
C ARG A 68 13.17 -22.50 -11.35
N THR A 69 13.61 -21.52 -10.57
CA THR A 69 14.53 -21.74 -9.45
C THR A 69 13.79 -21.72 -8.11
N LYS A 70 14.37 -22.36 -7.08
CA LYS A 70 13.83 -22.29 -5.72
C LYS A 70 13.83 -20.85 -5.21
N GLN A 71 14.87 -20.09 -5.52
CA GLN A 71 14.97 -18.69 -5.11
C GLN A 71 13.84 -17.84 -5.72
N GLU A 72 13.55 -18.01 -7.01
CA GLU A 72 12.42 -17.33 -7.66
C GLU A 72 11.07 -17.63 -7.00
N LEU A 73 10.86 -18.86 -6.50
CA LEU A 73 9.66 -19.22 -5.75
C LEU A 73 9.61 -18.52 -4.39
N ILE A 74 10.73 -18.48 -3.68
CA ILE A 74 10.85 -17.79 -2.39
C ILE A 74 10.57 -16.30 -2.59
N ASP A 75 11.23 -15.66 -3.55
CA ASP A 75 11.08 -14.23 -3.84
C ASP A 75 9.63 -13.89 -4.20
N ALA A 76 8.96 -14.74 -4.98
CA ALA A 76 7.54 -14.56 -5.31
C ALA A 76 6.62 -14.65 -4.08
N ILE A 77 6.90 -15.58 -3.15
CA ILE A 77 6.14 -15.70 -1.89
C ILE A 77 6.38 -14.48 -1.00
N VAL A 78 7.63 -14.03 -0.87
CA VAL A 78 7.99 -12.83 -0.11
C VAL A 78 7.27 -11.60 -0.67
N GLU A 79 7.29 -11.43 -1.99
CA GLU A 79 6.62 -10.30 -2.63
C GLU A 79 5.11 -10.35 -2.43
N LEU A 80 4.50 -11.55 -2.51
CA LEU A 80 3.09 -11.74 -2.22
C LEU A 80 2.75 -11.34 -0.78
N GLN A 81 3.51 -11.82 0.21
CA GLN A 81 3.25 -11.51 1.61
C GLN A 81 3.38 -10.01 1.91
N LYS A 82 4.38 -9.34 1.30
CA LYS A 82 4.52 -7.88 1.38
C LYS A 82 3.29 -7.16 0.81
N ARG A 83 2.81 -7.58 -0.36
CA ARG A 83 1.60 -7.00 -0.97
C ARG A 83 0.36 -7.21 -0.10
N GLU A 84 0.19 -8.39 0.49
CA GLU A 84 -0.91 -8.70 1.40
C GLU A 84 -0.85 -7.83 2.67
N ALA A 85 0.33 -7.71 3.29
CA ALA A 85 0.53 -6.87 4.47
C ALA A 85 0.22 -5.39 4.18
N LEU A 86 0.63 -4.87 3.02
CA LEU A 86 0.29 -3.52 2.59
C LEU A 86 -1.22 -3.35 2.38
N ALA A 87 -1.88 -4.32 1.72
CA ALA A 87 -3.32 -4.29 1.51
C ALA A 87 -4.09 -4.31 2.85
N GLU A 88 -3.65 -5.10 3.81
CA GLU A 88 -4.23 -5.11 5.16
C GLU A 88 -4.04 -3.79 5.89
N ARG A 89 -2.83 -3.21 5.86
CA ARG A 89 -2.57 -1.90 6.46
C ARG A 89 -3.50 -0.83 5.89
N LEU A 90 -3.69 -0.80 4.56
CA LEU A 90 -4.61 0.12 3.90
C LEU A 90 -6.08 -0.13 4.28
N ARG A 91 -6.50 -1.39 4.40
CA ARG A 91 -7.86 -1.73 4.86
C ARG A 91 -8.10 -1.27 6.29
N ARG A 92 -7.14 -1.46 7.19
CA ARG A 92 -7.23 -1.00 8.59
C ARG A 92 -7.32 0.52 8.67
N GLN A 93 -6.52 1.25 7.89
CA GLN A 93 -6.59 2.71 7.82
C GLN A 93 -7.96 3.21 7.32
N ARG A 94 -8.52 2.59 6.27
CA ARG A 94 -9.87 2.94 5.77
C ARG A 94 -10.97 2.56 6.77
N GLY A 95 -10.86 1.41 7.42
CA GLY A 95 -11.83 0.94 8.43
C GLY A 95 -11.82 1.78 9.71
N ALA A 96 -10.65 2.26 10.15
CA ALA A 96 -10.53 3.17 11.29
C ALA A 96 -11.23 4.52 11.04
N GLY A 97 -11.25 5.00 9.79
CA GLY A 97 -12.02 6.18 9.39
C GLY A 97 -13.54 5.98 9.43
N ALA A 98 -14.03 4.76 9.15
CA ALA A 98 -15.45 4.43 9.17
C ALA A 98 -15.98 4.15 10.60
N ALA A 99 -15.16 3.53 11.47
CA ALA A 99 -15.49 3.24 12.86
C ALA A 99 -15.69 4.50 13.74
N ARG A 100 -15.21 5.67 13.29
CA ARG A 100 -15.38 6.94 13.99
C ARG A 100 -16.80 7.54 13.89
N ARG A 101 -17.71 6.94 13.11
CA ARG A 101 -19.13 7.30 13.11
C ARG A 101 -19.82 6.60 14.29
N GLN A 102 -19.61 7.11 15.50
CA GLN A 102 -20.35 6.69 16.67
C GLN A 102 -21.85 7.00 16.47
N HIS A 103 -22.69 5.97 16.47
CA HIS A 103 -24.13 6.12 16.47
C HIS A 103 -24.58 6.48 17.89
N VAL A 104 -24.91 7.75 18.14
CA VAL A 104 -25.52 8.16 19.41
C VAL A 104 -27.01 7.81 19.35
N LEU A 105 -27.43 6.82 20.13
CA LEU A 105 -28.84 6.55 20.38
C LEU A 105 -29.38 7.59 21.36
N ARG A 106 -30.23 8.50 20.88
CA ARG A 106 -31.00 9.38 21.76
C ARG A 106 -32.26 8.61 22.20
N VAL A 107 -32.38 8.39 23.50
CA VAL A 107 -33.60 7.86 24.12
C VAL A 107 -34.35 9.04 24.73
N GLU A 108 -35.50 9.37 24.18
CA GLU A 108 -36.40 10.35 24.78
C GLU A 108 -37.30 9.64 25.79
N TYR A 109 -37.24 10.08 27.05
CA TYR A 109 -38.12 9.57 28.11
C TYR A 109 -39.34 10.48 28.21
N CYS A 110 -40.52 9.93 27.92
CA CYS A 110 -41.81 10.58 28.20
C CYS A 110 -42.21 10.27 29.65
N SER A 111 -41.93 11.19 30.57
CA SER A 111 -42.53 11.15 31.91
C SER A 111 -43.90 11.84 31.86
N GLY A 112 -44.96 11.04 31.90
CA GLY A 112 -46.34 11.48 32.09
C GLY A 112 -46.69 11.64 33.57
#